data_AF-A0AAI9PBV0-F1
#
_entry.id   AF-A0AAI9PBV0-F1
#
_cell.length_a   1.000
_cell.length_b   1.000
_cell.length_c   1.000
_cell.angle_alpha   90.00
_cell.angle_beta   90.00
_cell.angle_gamma   90.00
#
_symmetry.space_group_name_H-M   'P 1'
#
loop_
_entity.id
_entity.type
_entity.pdbx_description
1 polymer ?
#
loop_
_entity_poly.entity_id
_entity_poly.type
_entity_poly.pdbx_seq_one_letter_code
_entity_poly.pdbx_strand_id
1 'polypeptide(L)'
;MSRIYRRNADEFTPNMTTTVNLTVVRQTGSMQMENRIFSLRGAHLIAMFSRTALAKEFRRWVLDVLDRETAAHPQPLTVLTDNELHSLAWLWRAADYMMGAARRIYPLLDVAEHREAGTYYSIIHEYPMTLAAAQRILADKTRHVHLTTHSNRDWNRLIPQLHRLPTVKSW
;
A
#
# COMPACT_ATOMS: atom_id res chain seq x y z
N MET A 1 14.44 -22.97 23.60
CA MET A 1 13.00 -22.72 23.34
C MET A 1 12.05 -23.72 24.00
N SER A 2 12.29 -25.04 23.93
CA SER A 2 11.33 -26.06 24.39
C SER A 2 10.88 -25.91 25.86
N ARG A 3 11.78 -25.51 26.78
CA ARG A 3 11.44 -25.31 28.20
C ARG A 3 10.52 -24.11 28.47
N ILE A 4 10.61 -23.06 27.65
CA ILE A 4 9.76 -21.86 27.77
C ILE A 4 8.35 -22.18 27.28
N TYR A 5 8.24 -22.82 26.12
CA TYR A 5 6.96 -23.30 25.60
C TYR A 5 6.23 -24.19 26.61
N ARG A 6 6.90 -25.19 27.20
CA ARG A 6 6.25 -26.10 28.17
C ARG A 6 5.64 -25.39 29.38
N ARG A 7 6.20 -24.26 29.81
CA ARG A 7 5.68 -23.49 30.97
C ARG A 7 4.43 -22.68 30.63
N ASN A 8 4.25 -22.37 29.35
CA ASN A 8 3.17 -21.52 28.85
C ASN A 8 2.36 -22.23 27.77
N ALA A 9 2.35 -23.58 27.77
CA ALA A 9 1.70 -24.37 26.73
C ALA A 9 0.19 -24.12 26.66
N ASP A 10 -0.39 -23.65 27.77
CA ASP A 10 -1.78 -23.22 27.92
C ASP A 10 -2.16 -22.00 27.06
N GLU A 11 -1.18 -21.19 26.65
CA GLU A 11 -1.40 -20.00 25.81
C GLU A 11 -1.41 -20.31 24.31
N PHE A 12 -0.99 -21.50 23.87
CA PHE A 12 -0.80 -21.84 22.46
C PHE A 12 -1.90 -22.76 21.94
N THR A 13 -2.39 -22.48 20.73
CA THR A 13 -3.20 -23.48 20.00
C THR A 13 -2.28 -24.42 19.21
N PRO A 14 -2.76 -25.63 18.85
CA PRO A 14 -1.98 -26.60 18.07
C PRO A 14 -1.44 -26.04 16.75
N ASN A 15 -2.18 -25.11 16.13
CA ASN A 15 -1.79 -24.50 14.86
C ASN A 15 -0.68 -23.44 14.99
N MET A 16 -0.30 -23.06 16.22
CA MET A 16 0.74 -22.04 16.47
C MET A 16 2.14 -22.63 16.62
N THR A 17 2.28 -23.95 16.71
CA THR A 17 3.58 -24.59 16.95
C THR A 17 3.67 -25.98 16.31
N THR A 18 4.79 -26.24 15.65
CA THR A 18 5.10 -27.55 15.07
C THR A 18 6.55 -27.92 15.40
N THR A 19 6.82 -29.20 15.66
CA THR A 19 8.19 -29.71 15.79
C THR A 19 8.66 -30.28 14.45
N VAL A 20 9.87 -29.92 14.06
CA VAL A 20 10.50 -30.33 12.81
C VAL A 20 11.92 -30.80 13.11
N ASN A 21 12.31 -31.94 12.53
CA ASN A 21 13.70 -32.41 12.59
C ASN A 21 14.53 -31.62 11.59
N LEU A 22 15.38 -30.72 12.08
CA LEU A 22 16.27 -29.92 11.26
C LEU A 22 17.69 -30.46 11.35
N THR A 23 18.34 -30.62 10.20
CA THR A 23 19.77 -30.88 10.13
C THR A 23 20.50 -29.57 10.43
N VAL A 24 21.18 -29.51 11.58
CA VAL A 24 21.97 -28.34 11.99
C VAL A 24 23.45 -28.66 11.77
N VAL A 25 24.12 -27.82 10.98
CA VAL A 25 25.57 -27.92 10.79
C VAL A 25 26.26 -27.23 11.96
N ARG A 26 27.06 -27.96 12.72
CA ARG A 26 27.96 -27.42 13.76
C ARG A 26 29.41 -27.65 13.36
N GLN A 27 30.33 -26.98 14.05
CA GLN A 27 31.78 -27.11 13.87
C GLN A 27 32.30 -28.55 14.03
N THR A 28 31.54 -29.45 14.66
CA THR A 28 31.88 -30.86 14.89
C THR A 28 31.09 -31.87 14.00
N GLY A 29 30.34 -31.40 12.99
CA GLY A 29 29.57 -32.26 12.06
C GLY A 29 28.09 -31.87 11.92
N SER A 30 27.37 -32.55 11.02
CA SER A 30 25.92 -32.38 10.81
C SER A 30 25.12 -33.24 11.78
N MET A 31 24.28 -32.63 12.62
CA MET A 31 23.42 -33.33 13.57
C MET A 31 21.95 -33.02 13.31
N GLN A 32 21.11 -34.05 13.29
CA GLN A 32 19.66 -33.91 13.26
C GLN A 32 19.16 -33.50 14.65
N MET A 33 18.53 -32.32 14.76
CA MET A 33 17.96 -31.80 16.00
C MET A 33 16.47 -31.52 15.82
N GLU A 34 15.66 -32.00 16.76
CA GLU A 34 14.24 -31.66 16.83
C GLU A 34 14.10 -30.19 17.27
N ASN A 35 13.65 -29.34 16.35
CA ASN A 35 13.46 -27.91 16.58
C ASN A 35 11.98 -27.57 16.50
N ARG A 36 11.52 -26.77 17.47
CA ARG A 36 10.13 -26.29 17.51
C ARG A 36 10.04 -24.94 16.81
N ILE A 37 9.23 -24.89 15.76
CA ILE A 37 8.93 -23.70 14.98
C ILE A 37 7.58 -23.14 15.47
N PHE A 38 7.45 -21.83 15.44
CA PHE A 38 6.25 -21.12 15.87
C PHE A 38 5.71 -20.27 14.72
N SER A 39 4.38 -20.15 14.64
CA SER A 39 3.76 -19.13 13.78
C SER A 39 4.11 -17.73 14.31
N LEU A 40 3.90 -16.70 13.49
CA LEU A 40 4.14 -15.31 13.91
C LEU A 40 3.38 -14.98 15.21
N ARG A 41 2.13 -15.46 15.33
CA ARG A 41 1.33 -15.35 16.55
C ARG A 41 1.96 -16.05 17.76
N GLY A 42 2.44 -17.28 17.58
CA GLY A 42 3.16 -18.01 18.63
C GLY A 42 4.47 -17.32 19.04
N ALA A 43 5.19 -16.73 18.09
CA ALA A 43 6.42 -15.98 18.38
C ALA A 43 6.15 -14.75 19.27
N HIS A 44 5.07 -14.01 19.01
CA HIS A 44 4.65 -12.88 19.85
C HIS A 44 4.34 -13.31 21.29
N LEU A 45 3.65 -14.43 21.48
CA LEU A 45 3.36 -14.95 22.82
C LEU A 45 4.62 -15.36 23.59
N ILE A 46 5.61 -15.96 22.91
CA ILE A 46 6.91 -16.31 23.54
C ILE A 46 7.69 -15.05 23.93
N ALA A 47 7.58 -13.97 23.16
CA ALA A 47 8.31 -12.72 23.41
C ALA A 47 7.79 -11.93 24.61
N MET A 48 6.50 -12.03 24.95
CA MET A 48 5.86 -11.13 25.92
C MET A 48 5.89 -11.58 27.40
N PHE A 49 6.70 -12.57 27.77
CA PHE A 49 6.97 -13.04 29.16
C PHE A 49 5.97 -12.62 30.27
N SER A 50 4.82 -13.28 30.38
CA SER A 50 3.95 -13.16 31.58
C SER A 50 4.40 -14.14 32.65
N ARG A 51 4.33 -13.72 33.90
CA ARG A 51 4.47 -14.60 35.07
C ARG A 51 3.14 -14.88 35.78
N THR A 52 2.05 -14.19 35.43
CA THR A 52 0.75 -14.26 36.15
C THR A 52 -0.36 -14.84 35.26
N ALA A 53 -1.24 -15.65 35.85
CA ALA A 53 -2.33 -16.30 35.13
C ALA A 53 -3.24 -15.28 34.40
N LEU A 54 -3.60 -14.18 35.07
CA LEU A 54 -4.43 -13.12 34.48
C LEU A 54 -3.80 -12.49 33.24
N ALA A 55 -2.49 -12.23 33.26
CA ALA A 55 -1.80 -11.64 32.11
C ALA A 55 -1.65 -12.64 30.94
N LYS A 56 -1.63 -13.95 31.22
CA LYS A 56 -1.66 -14.98 30.16
C LYS A 56 -3.01 -14.97 29.42
N GLU A 57 -4.11 -14.97 30.17
CA GLU A 57 -5.46 -14.93 29.60
C GLU A 57 -5.71 -13.65 28.81
N PHE A 58 -5.27 -12.51 29.34
CA PHE A 58 -5.39 -11.22 28.65
C PHE A 58 -4.69 -11.23 27.29
N ARG A 59 -3.46 -11.76 27.19
CA ARG A 59 -2.76 -11.81 25.90
C ARG A 59 -3.41 -12.74 24.90
N ARG A 60 -3.91 -13.90 25.35
CA ARG A 60 -4.67 -14.80 24.48
C ARG A 60 -5.88 -14.06 23.90
N TRP A 61 -6.62 -13.39 24.77
CA TRP A 61 -7.78 -12.60 24.40
C TRP A 61 -7.45 -11.45 23.44
N VAL A 62 -6.40 -10.66 23.72
CA VAL A 62 -5.98 -9.56 22.83
C VAL A 62 -5.65 -10.08 21.43
N LEU A 63 -4.92 -11.19 21.33
CA LEU A 63 -4.60 -11.79 20.03
C LEU A 63 -5.84 -12.35 19.32
N ASP A 64 -6.80 -12.92 20.06
CA ASP A 64 -8.08 -13.36 19.49
C ASP A 64 -8.91 -12.18 18.96
N VAL A 65 -8.89 -11.04 19.66
CA VAL A 65 -9.54 -9.80 19.21
C VAL A 65 -8.83 -9.26 17.97
N LEU A 66 -7.50 -9.16 17.96
CA LEU A 66 -6.74 -8.69 16.81
C LEU A 66 -6.93 -9.59 15.59
N ASP A 67 -6.94 -10.91 15.76
CA ASP A 67 -7.21 -11.85 14.66
C ASP A 67 -8.65 -11.70 14.14
N ARG A 68 -9.63 -11.46 15.03
CA ARG A 68 -11.01 -11.17 14.63
C ARG A 68 -11.12 -9.87 13.85
N GLU A 69 -10.47 -8.80 14.31
CA GLU A 69 -10.49 -7.50 13.64
C GLU A 69 -9.75 -7.55 12.29
N THR A 70 -8.63 -8.26 12.20
CA THR A 70 -7.90 -8.45 10.93
C THR A 70 -8.66 -9.36 9.95
N ALA A 71 -9.42 -10.35 10.44
CA ALA A 71 -10.29 -11.16 9.60
C ALA A 71 -11.55 -10.39 9.14
N ALA A 72 -12.11 -9.53 9.98
CA ALA A 72 -13.27 -8.69 9.66
C ALA A 72 -12.92 -7.50 8.76
N HIS A 73 -11.71 -6.95 8.92
CA HIS A 73 -11.15 -5.86 8.12
C HIS A 73 -9.82 -6.30 7.50
N PRO A 74 -9.84 -7.11 6.42
CA PRO A 74 -8.62 -7.54 5.74
C PRO A 74 -7.86 -6.40 5.05
N GLN A 75 -8.40 -5.18 5.05
CA GLN A 75 -7.83 -3.99 4.44
C GLN A 75 -7.82 -2.88 5.49
N PRO A 76 -6.74 -2.11 5.67
CA PRO A 76 -6.80 -0.89 6.45
C PRO A 76 -7.81 0.06 5.80
N LEU A 77 -8.71 0.64 6.59
CA LEU A 77 -9.83 1.54 6.19
C LEU A 77 -9.39 2.80 5.40
N THR A 78 -8.12 2.94 5.03
CA THR A 78 -7.50 4.15 4.46
C THR A 78 -6.63 3.88 3.23
N VAL A 79 -6.55 2.64 2.73
CA VAL A 79 -5.74 2.31 1.55
C VAL A 79 -6.63 2.31 0.32
N LEU A 80 -6.40 3.28 -0.59
CA LEU A 80 -6.98 3.27 -1.93
C LEU A 80 -6.64 1.95 -2.62
N THR A 81 -7.65 1.26 -3.13
CA THR A 81 -7.48 0.05 -3.93
C THR A 81 -6.81 0.39 -5.27
N ASP A 82 -6.16 -0.59 -5.88
CA ASP A 82 -5.55 -0.42 -7.21
C ASP A 82 -6.57 0.03 -8.28
N ASN A 83 -7.85 -0.30 -8.10
CA ASN A 83 -8.93 0.11 -9.01
C ASN A 83 -9.25 1.59 -8.84
N GLU A 84 -9.37 2.05 -7.60
CA GLU A 84 -9.61 3.46 -7.30
C GLU A 84 -8.42 4.31 -7.72
N LEU A 85 -7.20 3.83 -7.48
CA LEU A 85 -5.98 4.47 -7.95
C LEU A 85 -5.93 4.56 -9.49
N HIS A 86 -6.40 3.51 -10.18
CA HIS A 86 -6.55 3.52 -11.64
C HIS A 86 -7.55 4.57 -12.13
N SER A 87 -8.73 4.62 -11.53
CA SER A 87 -9.76 5.61 -11.88
C SER A 87 -9.27 7.04 -11.66
N LEU A 88 -8.59 7.30 -10.54
CA LEU A 88 -8.02 8.62 -10.24
C LEU A 88 -6.91 9.01 -11.22
N ALA A 89 -6.06 8.05 -11.64
CA ALA A 89 -5.02 8.30 -12.62
C ALA A 89 -5.59 8.67 -14.00
N TRP A 90 -6.65 7.99 -14.43
CA TRP A 90 -7.36 8.35 -15.67
C TRP A 90 -8.11 9.67 -15.59
N LEU A 91 -8.70 9.98 -14.43
CA LEU A 91 -9.34 11.27 -14.19
C LEU A 91 -8.33 12.41 -14.31
N TRP A 92 -7.17 12.28 -13.66
CA TRP A 92 -6.08 13.24 -13.80
C TRP A 92 -5.66 13.39 -15.27
N ARG A 93 -5.54 12.27 -15.99
CA ARG A 93 -5.15 12.29 -17.41
C ARG A 93 -6.16 13.02 -18.29
N ALA A 94 -7.46 12.80 -18.05
CA ALA A 94 -8.52 13.51 -18.77
C ALA A 94 -8.44 15.02 -18.49
N ALA A 95 -8.24 15.41 -17.23
CA ALA A 95 -8.12 16.81 -16.84
C ALA A 95 -6.87 17.49 -17.45
N ASP A 96 -5.72 16.81 -17.49
CA ASP A 96 -4.50 17.30 -18.17
C ASP A 96 -4.74 17.50 -19.68
N TYR A 97 -5.42 16.55 -20.33
CA TYR A 97 -5.78 16.68 -21.73
C TYR A 97 -6.72 17.86 -21.99
N MET A 98 -7.76 18.01 -21.17
CA MET A 98 -8.71 19.12 -21.25
C MET A 98 -8.02 20.47 -21.03
N MET A 99 -7.08 20.55 -20.08
CA MET A 99 -6.26 21.73 -19.83
C MET A 99 -5.43 22.10 -21.07
N GLY A 100 -4.79 21.11 -21.69
CA GLY A 100 -4.05 21.30 -22.94
C GLY A 100 -4.95 21.76 -24.10
N ALA A 101 -6.18 21.26 -24.19
CA ALA A 101 -7.15 21.71 -25.19
C ALA A 101 -7.61 23.15 -24.93
N ALA A 102 -7.92 23.50 -23.68
CA ALA A 102 -8.27 24.86 -23.27
C ALA A 102 -7.18 25.86 -23.67
N ARG A 103 -5.90 25.54 -23.41
CA ARG A 103 -4.75 26.38 -23.82
C ARG A 103 -4.64 26.59 -25.33
N ARG A 104 -5.03 25.61 -26.15
CA ARG A 104 -5.00 25.73 -27.61
C ARG A 104 -6.16 26.58 -28.14
N ILE A 105 -7.32 26.51 -27.48
CA ILE A 105 -8.54 27.19 -27.91
C ILE A 105 -8.56 28.65 -27.42
N TYR A 106 -8.04 28.92 -26.22
CA TYR A 106 -8.09 30.26 -25.60
C TYR A 106 -7.63 31.40 -26.52
N PRO A 107 -6.47 31.34 -27.21
CA PRO A 107 -6.04 32.43 -28.09
C PRO A 107 -7.02 32.73 -29.23
N LEU A 108 -7.72 31.70 -29.73
CA LEU A 108 -8.71 31.86 -30.79
C LEU A 108 -9.98 32.55 -30.26
N LEU A 109 -10.39 32.21 -29.04
CA LEU A 109 -11.53 32.85 -28.37
C LEU A 109 -11.23 34.30 -28.01
N ASP A 110 -9.98 34.58 -27.59
CA ASP A 110 -9.51 35.91 -27.21
C ASP A 110 -9.50 36.86 -28.41
N VAL A 111 -8.91 36.42 -29.54
CA VAL A 111 -8.90 37.19 -30.80
C VAL A 111 -10.31 37.40 -31.37
N ALA A 112 -11.22 36.44 -31.15
CA ALA A 112 -12.61 36.55 -31.58
C ALA A 112 -13.49 37.38 -30.63
N GLU A 113 -12.93 37.96 -29.56
CA GLU A 113 -13.66 38.65 -28.49
C GLU A 113 -14.85 37.84 -27.97
N HIS A 114 -14.68 36.51 -27.92
CA HIS A 114 -15.75 35.60 -27.58
C HIS A 114 -16.07 35.72 -26.08
N ARG A 115 -17.36 35.74 -25.73
CA ARG A 115 -17.85 35.90 -24.34
C ARG A 115 -17.23 34.93 -23.32
N GLU A 116 -16.83 33.74 -23.78
CA GLU A 116 -16.24 32.67 -22.94
C GLU A 116 -14.72 32.78 -22.79
N ALA A 117 -14.04 33.73 -23.44
CA ALA A 117 -12.58 33.86 -23.36
C ALA A 117 -12.09 34.00 -21.91
N GLY A 118 -12.83 34.76 -21.09
CA GLY A 118 -12.55 34.92 -19.66
C GLY A 118 -12.64 33.60 -18.88
N THR A 119 -13.64 32.76 -19.17
CA THR A 119 -13.78 31.43 -18.55
C THR A 119 -12.57 30.55 -18.82
N TYR A 120 -12.12 30.51 -20.08
CA TYR A 120 -10.95 29.72 -20.48
C TYR A 120 -9.65 30.27 -19.89
N TYR A 121 -9.52 31.60 -19.80
CA TYR A 121 -8.41 32.24 -19.10
C TYR A 121 -8.31 31.77 -17.65
N SER A 122 -9.39 31.85 -16.87
CA SER A 122 -9.43 31.36 -15.49
C SER A 122 -9.05 29.88 -15.38
N ILE A 123 -9.63 29.01 -16.23
CA ILE A 123 -9.31 27.58 -16.24
C ILE A 123 -7.80 27.34 -16.41
N ILE A 124 -7.18 28.06 -17.35
CA ILE A 124 -5.76 27.89 -17.70
C ILE A 124 -4.84 28.35 -16.58
N HIS A 125 -5.23 29.39 -15.83
CA HIS A 125 -4.39 30.02 -14.81
C HIS A 125 -4.62 29.47 -13.38
N GLU A 126 -5.83 29.03 -13.04
CA GLU A 126 -6.17 28.61 -11.66
C GLU A 126 -5.82 27.15 -11.36
N TYR A 127 -6.08 26.23 -12.30
CA TYR A 127 -5.96 24.79 -12.06
C TYR A 127 -4.59 24.11 -12.36
N PRO A 128 -3.54 24.76 -12.91
CA PRO A 128 -2.25 24.10 -13.09
C PRO A 128 -1.63 23.57 -11.79
N MET A 129 -1.76 24.32 -10.69
CA MET A 129 -1.14 23.97 -9.41
C MET A 129 -1.82 22.74 -8.79
N THR A 130 -3.15 22.65 -8.87
CA THR A 130 -3.92 21.52 -8.36
C THR A 130 -3.66 20.25 -9.18
N LEU A 131 -3.57 20.36 -10.51
CA LEU A 131 -3.20 19.26 -11.39
C LEU A 131 -1.79 18.74 -11.12
N ALA A 132 -0.82 19.63 -10.88
CA ALA A 132 0.54 19.25 -10.54
C ALA A 132 0.63 18.56 -9.17
N ALA A 133 -0.13 19.02 -8.18
CA ALA A 133 -0.21 18.37 -6.87
C ALA A 133 -0.81 16.97 -6.96
N ALA A 134 -1.92 16.82 -7.70
CA ALA A 134 -2.57 15.53 -7.94
C ALA A 134 -1.62 14.56 -8.67
N GLN A 135 -0.88 15.03 -9.67
CA GLN A 135 0.11 14.23 -10.39
C GLN A 135 1.18 13.67 -9.44
N ARG A 136 1.71 14.49 -8.51
CA ARG A 136 2.74 14.08 -7.56
C ARG A 136 2.25 13.00 -6.61
N ILE A 137 1.03 13.16 -6.08
CA ILE A 137 0.39 12.17 -5.19
C ILE A 137 0.18 10.85 -5.93
N LEU A 138 -0.35 10.91 -7.15
CA LEU A 138 -0.61 9.72 -7.96
C LEU A 138 0.70 9.02 -8.33
N ALA A 139 1.71 9.76 -8.78
CA ALA A 139 3.02 9.21 -9.13
C ALA A 139 3.67 8.47 -7.94
N ASP A 140 3.62 9.06 -6.74
CA ASP A 140 4.14 8.43 -5.52
C ASP A 140 3.37 7.14 -5.19
N LYS A 141 2.04 7.19 -5.22
CA LYS A 141 1.20 6.04 -4.93
C LYS A 141 1.31 4.95 -5.99
N THR A 142 1.55 5.25 -7.27
CA THR A 142 1.67 4.25 -8.33
C THR A 142 3.05 3.60 -8.42
N ARG A 143 4.03 3.94 -7.56
CA ARG A 143 5.40 3.39 -7.63
C ARG A 143 5.47 1.86 -7.50
N HIS A 144 4.53 1.26 -6.78
CA HIS A 144 4.47 -0.20 -6.57
C HIS A 144 3.82 -0.95 -7.75
N VAL A 145 3.21 -0.24 -8.71
CA VAL A 145 2.54 -0.84 -9.87
C VAL A 145 3.60 -1.23 -10.91
N HIS A 146 4.03 -2.49 -10.90
CA HIS A 146 4.95 -3.02 -11.91
C HIS A 146 4.23 -3.25 -13.25
N LEU A 147 4.83 -2.70 -14.33
CA LEU A 147 4.36 -2.76 -15.72
C LEU A 147 4.26 -4.20 -16.28
N THR A 148 4.99 -5.14 -15.71
CA THR A 148 5.12 -6.52 -16.21
C THR A 148 4.06 -7.49 -15.68
N THR A 149 3.42 -7.20 -14.54
CA THR A 149 2.46 -8.12 -13.90
C THR A 149 1.01 -7.76 -14.24
N HIS A 150 0.72 -6.52 -14.59
CA HIS A 150 -0.65 -6.04 -14.87
C HIS A 150 -0.98 -6.12 -16.37
N SER A 151 -1.04 -7.34 -16.92
CA SER A 151 -1.29 -7.61 -18.35
C SER A 151 -2.65 -7.15 -18.89
N ASN A 152 -3.51 -6.49 -18.10
CA ASN A 152 -4.86 -6.13 -18.51
C ASN A 152 -5.28 -4.68 -18.16
N ARG A 153 -4.38 -3.86 -17.64
CA ARG A 153 -4.67 -2.44 -17.36
C ARG A 153 -3.71 -1.58 -18.14
N ASP A 154 -4.24 -0.60 -18.88
CA ASP A 154 -3.52 0.34 -19.75
C ASP A 154 -2.53 1.28 -19.02
N TRP A 155 -2.00 0.87 -17.86
CA TRP A 155 -0.99 1.57 -17.08
C TRP A 155 0.26 1.92 -17.90
N ASN A 156 0.59 1.13 -18.91
CA ASN A 156 1.68 1.41 -19.86
C ASN A 156 1.50 2.76 -20.57
N ARG A 157 0.26 3.24 -20.75
CA ARG A 157 -0.04 4.54 -21.36
C ARG A 157 0.03 5.70 -20.35
N LEU A 158 -0.32 5.42 -19.09
CA LEU A 158 -0.43 6.41 -18.01
C LEU A 158 0.88 6.67 -17.27
N ILE A 159 1.62 5.61 -16.90
CA ILE A 159 2.82 5.69 -16.07
C ILE A 159 3.90 6.61 -16.68
N PRO A 160 4.19 6.55 -18.00
CA PRO A 160 5.17 7.46 -18.61
C PRO A 160 4.78 8.94 -18.49
N GLN A 161 3.49 9.25 -18.40
CA GLN A 161 2.99 10.63 -18.32
C GLN A 161 2.89 11.12 -16.89
N LEU A 162 2.49 10.25 -15.95
CA LEU A 162 2.52 10.54 -14.52
C LEU A 162 3.94 10.86 -14.04
N HIS A 163 4.95 10.18 -14.58
CA HIS A 163 6.36 10.40 -14.21
C HIS A 163 7.06 11.48 -15.04
N ARG A 164 6.43 12.03 -16.08
CA ARG A 164 6.94 13.25 -16.73
C ARG A 164 6.72 14.42 -15.78
N LEU A 165 7.80 14.90 -15.17
CA LEU A 165 7.78 16.14 -14.39
C LEU A 165 7.10 17.23 -15.20
N PRO A 166 6.18 18.02 -14.62
CA PRO A 166 5.59 19.15 -15.32
C PRO A 166 6.75 20.06 -15.70
N THR A 167 7.00 20.18 -17.01
CA THR A 167 7.91 21.18 -17.51
C THR A 167 7.27 22.52 -17.17
N VAL A 168 7.89 23.22 -16.22
CA VAL A 168 7.60 24.63 -15.97
C VAL A 168 8.00 25.36 -17.23
N LYS A 169 7.12 25.39 -18.23
CA LYS A 169 7.17 26.41 -19.27
C LYS A 169 6.58 27.65 -18.61
N SER A 170 7.50 28.44 -18.05
CA SER A 170 7.30 29.86 -17.81
C SER A 170 6.66 30.48 -19.05
N TRP A 171 5.51 31.12 -18.85
CA TRP A 171 5.05 32.17 -19.74
C TRP A 171 5.78 33.45 -19.36
#